data_AF-A0A524FM79-F1
#
_entry.id   AF-A0A524FM79-F1
#
_cell.length_a   1.000
_cell.length_b   1.000
_cell.length_c   1.000
_cell.angle_alpha   90.00
_cell.angle_beta   90.00
_cell.angle_gamma   90.00
#
_symmetry.space_group_name_H-M   'P 1'
#
loop_
_entity.id
_entity.type
_entity.pdbx_description
1 polymer ?
#
loop_
_entity_poly.entity_id
_entity_poly.type
_entity_poly.pdbx_seq_one_letter_code
_entity_poly.pdbx_strand_id
1 'polypeptide(L)'
;MQRYNRDIRRMLITVVIIAALLASMIIMAAVMTEEPQIIDDEPDDYVHWTGLPSAPLTIIIESGSQGTQIVGNLEFGFLNSTTDFPLGVYEDWLQIRNGVNKTDAIGLGYDELRYYDFVYLGDTRLYDGWENRTPGTYSISDTVEWSPHSKSGMHMGNIRESDLENLTMAGFILEYEGLKVYFKDGNNVVCGPTNLTLGVNFTLVDDEWNIEYIFEASSMEGVQFGTNSVTIQFTQEIPFADDDDVDTNTSSSEHVMILLPAMAIPIVMAVVILGVIAIVSRQQ
;
A
#
# COMPACT_ATOMS: atom_id res chain seq x y z
N MET A 1 59.42 25.20 -7.30
CA MET A 1 58.68 24.09 -7.97
C MET A 1 57.93 23.14 -7.03
N GLN A 2 58.33 22.96 -5.76
CA GLN A 2 57.63 22.02 -4.85
C GLN A 2 56.25 22.47 -4.31
N ARG A 3 55.97 23.78 -4.22
CA ARG A 3 54.65 24.29 -3.78
C ARG A 3 53.56 24.08 -4.86
N TYR A 4 53.88 24.33 -6.12
CA TYR A 4 52.97 24.19 -7.26
C TYR A 4 52.42 22.75 -7.41
N ASN A 5 53.28 21.74 -7.20
CA ASN A 5 52.85 20.33 -7.25
C ASN A 5 51.96 19.91 -6.07
N ARG A 6 52.04 20.60 -4.92
CA ARG A 6 51.20 20.29 -3.75
C ARG A 6 49.79 20.83 -3.92
N ASP A 7 49.66 22.01 -4.54
CA ASP A 7 48.37 22.66 -4.78
C ASP A 7 47.60 21.95 -5.91
N ILE A 8 48.28 21.52 -6.98
CA ILE A 8 47.67 20.69 -8.04
C ILE A 8 47.19 19.35 -7.50
N ARG A 9 47.98 18.68 -6.64
CA ARG A 9 47.61 17.39 -6.06
C ARG A 9 46.40 17.50 -5.13
N ARG A 10 46.30 18.59 -4.36
CA ARG A 10 45.13 18.88 -3.52
C ARG A 10 43.90 19.16 -4.37
N MET A 11 44.03 19.97 -5.41
CA MET A 11 42.93 20.28 -6.33
C MET A 11 42.39 19.02 -7.02
N LEU A 12 43.27 18.12 -7.49
CA LEU A 12 42.86 16.85 -8.08
C LEU A 12 42.12 15.94 -7.09
N ILE A 13 42.58 15.85 -5.84
CA ILE A 13 41.89 15.07 -4.80
C ILE A 13 40.49 15.64 -4.55
N THR A 14 40.36 16.97 -4.44
CA THR A 14 39.06 17.63 -4.22
C THR A 14 38.11 17.41 -5.40
N VAL A 15 38.59 17.51 -6.64
CA VAL A 15 37.78 17.26 -7.84
C VAL A 15 37.32 15.80 -7.91
N VAL A 16 38.18 14.84 -7.56
CA VAL A 16 37.82 13.41 -7.53
C VAL A 16 36.78 13.12 -6.46
N ILE A 17 36.90 13.73 -5.27
CA ILE A 17 35.92 13.57 -4.20
C ILE A 17 34.56 14.16 -4.60
N ILE A 18 34.54 15.35 -5.19
CA ILE A 18 33.30 15.99 -5.66
C ILE A 18 32.65 15.16 -6.78
N ALA A 19 33.43 14.64 -7.73
CA ALA A 19 32.91 13.79 -8.79
C ALA A 19 32.33 12.47 -8.25
N ALA A 20 32.97 11.87 -7.24
CA ALA A 20 32.48 10.65 -6.59
C ALA A 20 31.16 10.91 -5.84
N LEU A 21 31.04 12.06 -5.15
CA LEU A 21 29.81 12.47 -4.47
C LEU A 21 28.67 12.78 -5.45
N LEU A 22 28.97 13.42 -6.58
CA LEU A 22 27.95 13.67 -7.61
C LEU A 22 27.50 12.37 -8.29
N ALA A 23 28.42 11.43 -8.54
CA ALA A 23 28.07 10.13 -9.10
C ALA A 23 27.21 9.30 -8.15
N SER A 24 27.47 9.34 -6.83
CA SER A 24 26.63 8.63 -5.86
C SER A 24 25.23 9.24 -5.72
N MET A 25 25.08 10.56 -5.86
CA MET A 25 23.77 11.23 -5.90
C MET A 25 22.97 10.85 -7.16
N ILE A 26 23.63 10.66 -8.31
CA ILE A 26 22.96 10.21 -9.55
C ILE A 26 22.49 8.76 -9.42
N ILE A 27 23.27 7.90 -8.77
CA ILE A 27 22.87 6.50 -8.51
C ILE A 27 21.71 6.43 -7.53
N MET A 28 21.71 7.24 -6.45
CA MET A 28 20.57 7.35 -5.54
C MET A 28 19.31 7.87 -6.24
N ALA A 29 19.43 8.87 -7.11
CA ALA A 29 18.31 9.37 -7.90
C ALA A 29 17.77 8.30 -8.85
N ALA A 30 18.63 7.51 -9.49
CA ALA A 30 18.23 6.42 -10.37
C ALA A 30 17.48 5.31 -9.63
N VAL A 31 17.93 4.94 -8.43
CA VAL A 31 17.27 3.96 -7.55
C VAL A 31 15.94 4.49 -7.00
N MET A 32 15.78 5.81 -6.86
CA MET A 32 14.53 6.44 -6.44
C MET A 32 13.55 6.74 -7.60
N THR A 33 14.00 6.65 -8.85
CA THR A 33 13.17 6.84 -10.05
C THR A 33 12.70 5.55 -10.70
N GLU A 34 12.97 4.39 -10.10
CA GLU A 34 12.24 3.18 -10.48
C GLU A 34 10.79 3.39 -10.05
N GLU A 35 9.97 3.91 -10.96
CA GLU A 35 8.52 3.84 -10.89
C GLU A 35 8.19 2.39 -10.52
N PRO A 36 7.37 2.15 -9.48
CA PRO A 36 7.03 0.79 -9.11
C PRO A 36 6.41 0.15 -10.33
N GLN A 37 7.02 -0.94 -10.77
CA GLN A 37 6.44 -1.75 -11.80
C GLN A 37 5.09 -2.20 -11.26
N ILE A 38 4.02 -1.67 -11.84
CA ILE A 38 2.69 -2.25 -11.73
C ILE A 38 2.90 -3.66 -12.24
N ILE A 39 2.88 -4.64 -11.33
CA ILE A 39 2.66 -6.03 -11.72
C ILE A 39 1.22 -6.01 -12.21
N ASP A 40 1.06 -5.83 -13.52
CA ASP A 40 -0.18 -6.06 -14.25
C ASP A 40 -0.34 -7.58 -14.34
N ASP A 41 -0.56 -8.21 -13.19
CA ASP A 41 -1.23 -9.50 -13.19
C ASP A 41 -2.65 -9.16 -13.64
N GLU A 42 -3.01 -9.60 -14.85
CA GLU A 42 -4.39 -9.54 -15.34
C GLU A 42 -5.31 -9.91 -14.17
N PRO A 43 -6.33 -9.09 -13.84
CA PRO A 43 -7.24 -9.43 -12.75
C PRO A 43 -7.76 -10.84 -13.02
N ASP A 44 -7.72 -11.72 -12.01
CA ASP A 44 -8.35 -13.02 -12.11
C ASP A 44 -9.82 -12.77 -12.46
N ASP A 45 -10.19 -12.86 -13.75
CA ASP A 45 -11.53 -12.62 -14.33
C ASP A 45 -12.64 -13.53 -13.75
N TYR A 46 -12.32 -14.31 -12.71
CA TYR A 46 -13.19 -15.28 -12.07
C TYR A 46 -13.67 -14.85 -10.69
N VAL A 47 -13.31 -13.68 -10.17
CA VAL A 47 -13.75 -13.27 -8.82
C VAL A 47 -15.26 -12.99 -8.81
N HIS A 48 -15.80 -12.38 -9.86
CA HIS A 48 -17.20 -11.98 -9.92
C HIS A 48 -18.03 -12.73 -10.97
N TRP A 49 -19.34 -12.84 -10.72
CA TRP A 49 -20.30 -13.39 -11.67
C TRP A 49 -20.52 -12.44 -12.86
N THR A 50 -20.30 -12.95 -14.07
CA THR A 50 -20.59 -12.20 -15.31
C THR A 50 -22.08 -11.88 -15.42
N GLY A 51 -22.42 -10.59 -15.60
CA GLY A 51 -23.81 -10.14 -15.79
C GLY A 51 -24.50 -9.65 -14.51
N LEU A 52 -23.86 -9.78 -13.35
CA LEU A 52 -24.25 -9.12 -12.10
C LEU A 52 -23.31 -7.95 -11.82
N PRO A 53 -23.75 -6.93 -11.05
CA PRO A 53 -22.96 -5.73 -10.88
C PRO A 53 -21.75 -5.97 -9.97
N SER A 54 -20.63 -5.33 -10.31
CA SER A 54 -19.47 -5.17 -9.44
C SER A 54 -19.00 -3.71 -9.48
N ALA A 55 -18.28 -3.29 -8.45
CA ALA A 55 -17.78 -1.93 -8.29
C ALA A 55 -16.44 -1.92 -7.55
N PRO A 56 -15.38 -1.31 -8.14
CA PRO A 56 -14.13 -1.09 -7.46
C PRO A 56 -14.20 0.15 -6.56
N LEU A 57 -13.52 0.09 -5.42
CA LEU A 57 -13.30 1.21 -4.49
C LEU A 57 -11.84 1.23 -4.07
N THR A 58 -11.18 2.37 -4.17
CA THR A 58 -9.76 2.52 -3.81
C THR A 58 -9.60 3.25 -2.47
N ILE A 59 -8.83 2.67 -1.55
CA ILE A 59 -8.38 3.31 -0.31
C ILE A 59 -6.95 3.80 -0.51
N ILE A 60 -6.71 5.08 -0.25
CA ILE A 60 -5.40 5.72 -0.35
C ILE A 60 -5.04 6.26 1.04
N ILE A 61 -3.93 5.81 1.61
CA ILE A 61 -3.43 6.26 2.92
C ILE A 61 -2.06 6.90 2.72
N GLU A 62 -1.89 8.14 3.17
CA GLU A 62 -0.68 8.94 2.89
C GLU A 62 -0.15 9.62 4.16
N SER A 63 1.16 9.57 4.39
CA SER A 63 1.83 10.36 5.44
C SER A 63 2.61 11.57 4.93
N GLY A 64 1.96 12.35 4.07
CA GLY A 64 2.50 13.59 3.52
C GLY A 64 3.60 13.39 2.47
N SER A 65 4.24 14.49 2.04
CA SER A 65 5.03 14.57 0.80
C SER A 65 6.31 13.71 0.72
N GLN A 66 6.79 13.18 1.85
CA GLN A 66 7.91 12.22 1.90
C GLN A 66 7.59 11.00 2.76
N GLY A 67 6.31 10.78 3.04
CA GLY A 67 5.84 9.72 3.90
C GLY A 67 5.58 8.42 3.17
N THR A 68 5.07 7.47 3.93
CA THR A 68 4.49 6.23 3.44
C THR A 68 3.19 6.52 2.69
N GLN A 69 3.04 5.93 1.52
CA GLN A 69 1.80 5.86 0.77
C GLN A 69 1.37 4.40 0.65
N ILE A 70 0.10 4.11 0.95
CA ILE A 70 -0.51 2.79 0.80
C ILE A 70 -1.73 2.97 -0.10
N VAL A 71 -1.83 2.16 -1.14
CA VAL A 71 -2.98 2.10 -2.04
C VAL A 71 -3.54 0.70 -2.00
N GLY A 72 -4.78 0.56 -1.55
CA GLY A 72 -5.53 -0.69 -1.52
C GLY A 72 -6.76 -0.62 -2.40
N ASN A 73 -7.04 -1.71 -3.10
CA ASN A 73 -8.24 -1.83 -3.93
C ASN A 73 -9.20 -2.85 -3.32
N LEU A 74 -10.45 -2.43 -3.18
CA LEU A 74 -11.58 -3.25 -2.81
C LEU A 74 -12.45 -3.45 -4.04
N GLU A 75 -12.89 -4.68 -4.29
CA GLU A 75 -13.89 -4.97 -5.32
C GLU A 75 -15.15 -5.52 -4.66
N PHE A 76 -16.24 -4.77 -4.78
CA PHE A 76 -17.54 -5.15 -4.24
C PHE A 76 -18.39 -5.77 -5.35
N GLY A 77 -19.15 -6.80 -5.03
CA GLY A 77 -20.10 -7.37 -6.00
C GLY A 77 -20.46 -8.82 -5.71
N PHE A 78 -21.09 -9.44 -6.69
CA PHE A 78 -21.49 -10.84 -6.62
C PHE A 78 -20.29 -11.73 -6.94
N LEU A 79 -19.82 -12.50 -5.96
CA LEU A 79 -18.65 -13.35 -6.13
C LEU A 79 -19.02 -14.67 -6.82
N ASN A 80 -18.14 -15.15 -7.69
CA ASN A 80 -18.31 -16.41 -8.39
C ASN A 80 -18.27 -17.59 -7.41
N SER A 81 -19.34 -18.37 -7.35
CA SER A 81 -19.49 -19.52 -6.47
C SER A 81 -20.27 -20.62 -7.19
N THR A 82 -20.10 -21.87 -6.77
CA THR A 82 -20.62 -23.03 -7.51
C THR A 82 -22.11 -23.30 -7.29
N THR A 83 -22.72 -22.74 -6.25
CA THR A 83 -24.10 -23.07 -5.86
C THR A 83 -25.02 -21.87 -5.64
N ASP A 84 -24.47 -20.71 -5.27
CA ASP A 84 -25.23 -19.50 -4.94
C ASP A 84 -24.54 -18.26 -5.54
N PHE A 85 -25.18 -17.09 -5.42
CA PHE A 85 -24.65 -15.79 -5.83
C PHE A 85 -24.32 -14.95 -4.59
N PRO A 86 -23.23 -15.26 -3.87
CA PRO A 86 -22.88 -14.53 -2.66
C PRO A 86 -22.50 -13.08 -2.98
N LEU A 87 -22.96 -12.15 -2.16
CA LEU A 87 -22.57 -10.74 -2.23
C LEU A 87 -21.39 -10.51 -1.29
N GLY A 88 -20.37 -9.81 -1.74
CA GLY A 88 -19.20 -9.60 -0.89
C GLY A 88 -18.29 -8.49 -1.35
N VAL A 89 -17.15 -8.47 -0.67
CA VAL A 89 -16.01 -7.64 -0.99
C VAL A 89 -14.77 -8.50 -1.10
N TYR A 90 -13.93 -8.17 -2.07
CA TYR A 90 -12.63 -8.74 -2.28
C TYR A 90 -11.56 -7.68 -2.05
N GLU A 91 -10.62 -7.96 -1.16
CA GLU A 91 -9.45 -7.12 -0.87
C GLU A 91 -8.28 -7.63 -1.74
N ASP A 92 -7.93 -6.83 -2.76
CA ASP A 92 -6.83 -7.16 -3.67
C ASP A 92 -5.47 -6.73 -3.11
N TRP A 93 -4.38 -6.86 -3.85
CA TRP A 93 -3.04 -6.51 -3.36
C TRP A 93 -2.91 -5.06 -2.88
N LEU A 94 -2.26 -4.85 -1.72
CA LEU A 94 -1.82 -3.53 -1.29
C LEU A 94 -0.53 -3.13 -2.01
N GLN A 95 -0.51 -1.92 -2.56
CA GLN A 95 0.71 -1.26 -2.99
C GLN A 95 1.21 -0.35 -1.87
N ILE A 96 2.43 -0.59 -1.39
CA ILE A 96 3.06 0.22 -0.35
C ILE A 96 4.32 0.88 -0.91
N ARG A 97 4.39 2.21 -0.81
CA ARG A 97 5.59 3.02 -1.07
C ARG A 97 6.04 3.63 0.24
N ASN A 98 7.22 3.24 0.71
CA ASN A 98 7.76 3.75 1.97
C ASN A 98 8.54 5.05 1.78
N GLY A 99 8.34 5.98 2.72
CA GLY A 99 9.06 7.24 2.75
C GLY A 99 10.55 7.07 3.09
N VAL A 100 11.38 8.02 2.67
CA VAL A 100 12.80 8.04 3.01
C VAL A 100 12.97 8.36 4.50
N ASN A 101 13.82 7.61 5.21
CA ASN A 101 14.03 7.73 6.67
C ASN A 101 12.76 7.47 7.52
N LYS A 102 11.84 6.65 7.01
CA LYS A 102 10.68 6.16 7.75
C LYS A 102 10.80 4.66 7.97
N THR A 103 10.18 4.15 9.03
CA THR A 103 9.99 2.70 9.17
C THR A 103 9.11 2.21 8.03
N ASP A 104 9.51 1.10 7.40
CA ASP A 104 8.74 0.43 6.36
C ASP A 104 7.35 0.03 6.89
N ALA A 105 6.28 0.44 6.20
CA ALA A 105 4.96 -0.14 6.42
C ALA A 105 4.88 -1.53 5.80
N ILE A 106 4.13 -2.41 6.46
CA ILE A 106 3.99 -3.82 6.08
C ILE A 106 2.55 -4.21 5.75
N GLY A 107 1.56 -3.37 6.09
CA GLY A 107 0.16 -3.62 5.80
C GLY A 107 -0.79 -2.77 6.63
N LEU A 108 -2.07 -3.10 6.52
CA LEU A 108 -3.18 -2.49 7.24
C LEU A 108 -3.82 -3.49 8.21
N GLY A 109 -4.45 -2.94 9.24
CA GLY A 109 -5.32 -3.67 10.15
C GLY A 109 -6.34 -2.73 10.80
N TYR A 110 -7.06 -3.22 11.78
CA TYR A 110 -8.18 -2.52 12.41
C TYR A 110 -8.39 -3.05 13.82
N ASP A 111 -8.98 -2.25 14.71
CA ASP A 111 -9.43 -2.76 16.02
C ASP A 111 -10.67 -3.66 15.85
N GLU A 112 -11.64 -3.22 15.06
CA GLU A 112 -12.82 -4.01 14.69
C GLU A 112 -13.21 -3.71 13.23
N LEU A 113 -13.64 -4.73 12.50
CA LEU A 113 -14.21 -4.61 11.17
C LEU A 113 -15.60 -5.24 11.17
N ARG A 114 -16.62 -4.44 10.87
CA ARG A 114 -18.02 -4.88 10.79
C ARG A 114 -18.46 -4.94 9.34
N TYR A 115 -19.27 -5.95 9.03
CA TYR A 115 -19.78 -6.19 7.68
C TYR A 115 -21.30 -6.10 7.70
N TYR A 116 -21.86 -5.34 6.77
CA TYR A 116 -23.30 -5.21 6.59
C TYR A 116 -23.66 -5.56 5.16
N ASP A 117 -24.60 -6.49 5.01
CA ASP A 117 -25.22 -6.84 3.75
C ASP A 117 -26.70 -6.41 3.76
N PHE A 118 -27.19 -6.00 2.60
CA PHE A 118 -28.60 -5.78 2.39
C PHE A 118 -28.99 -6.18 0.98
N VAL A 119 -30.14 -6.82 0.85
CA VAL A 119 -30.63 -7.38 -0.41
C VAL A 119 -32.15 -7.29 -0.42
N TYR A 120 -32.69 -6.73 -1.50
CA TYR A 120 -34.11 -6.51 -1.69
C TYR A 120 -34.59 -7.10 -3.02
N LEU A 121 -35.74 -7.77 -2.95
CA LEU A 121 -36.50 -8.31 -4.05
C LEU A 121 -37.78 -7.47 -4.23
N GLY A 122 -37.68 -6.37 -4.97
CA GLY A 122 -38.74 -5.35 -5.00
C GLY A 122 -38.95 -4.76 -3.60
N ASP A 123 -40.18 -4.84 -3.10
CA ASP A 123 -40.53 -4.35 -1.77
C ASP A 123 -40.18 -5.33 -0.63
N THR A 124 -39.67 -6.54 -0.96
CA THR A 124 -39.35 -7.57 0.04
C THR A 124 -37.87 -7.57 0.36
N ARG A 125 -37.49 -7.43 1.63
CA ARG A 125 -36.10 -7.61 2.06
C ARG A 125 -35.76 -9.09 2.28
N LEU A 126 -34.65 -9.55 1.71
CA LEU A 126 -34.01 -10.83 2.06
C LEU A 126 -33.06 -10.64 3.25
N TYR A 127 -32.21 -9.63 3.15
CA TYR A 127 -31.23 -9.24 4.16
C TYR A 127 -31.27 -7.72 4.33
N ASP A 128 -31.06 -7.23 5.54
CA ASP A 128 -31.11 -5.81 5.85
C ASP A 128 -30.32 -5.50 7.13
N GLY A 129 -29.01 -5.77 7.07
CA GLY A 129 -28.10 -5.45 8.16
C GLY A 129 -27.88 -3.94 8.29
N TRP A 130 -28.01 -3.19 7.19
CA TRP A 130 -27.66 -1.77 7.16
C TRP A 130 -28.71 -0.85 7.77
N GLU A 131 -30.01 -1.01 7.45
CA GLU A 131 -31.07 -0.09 7.94
C GLU A 131 -31.07 -0.01 9.48
N ASN A 132 -30.87 -1.16 10.13
CA ASN A 132 -30.88 -1.27 11.59
C ASN A 132 -29.47 -1.31 12.20
N ARG A 133 -28.41 -1.02 11.41
CA ARG A 133 -27.00 -1.10 11.80
C ARG A 133 -26.67 -2.37 12.59
N THR A 134 -27.25 -3.49 12.18
CA THR A 134 -27.03 -4.81 12.78
C THR A 134 -26.04 -5.55 11.89
N PRO A 135 -24.75 -5.64 12.28
CA PRO A 135 -23.75 -6.27 11.42
C PRO A 135 -24.07 -7.74 11.25
N GLY A 136 -23.94 -8.24 10.03
CA GLY A 136 -24.10 -9.67 9.77
C GLY A 136 -22.96 -10.48 10.38
N THR A 137 -21.75 -9.93 10.34
CA THR A 137 -20.56 -10.48 11.01
C THR A 137 -19.60 -9.36 11.39
N TYR A 138 -18.63 -9.66 12.25
CA TYR A 138 -17.55 -8.77 12.61
C TYR A 138 -16.26 -9.54 12.87
N SER A 139 -15.13 -8.85 12.74
CA SER A 139 -13.79 -9.34 13.03
C SER A 139 -13.08 -8.38 13.97
N ILE A 140 -12.24 -8.90 14.86
CA ILE A 140 -11.38 -8.13 15.76
C ILE A 140 -9.96 -8.63 15.52
N SER A 141 -9.02 -7.71 15.32
CA SER A 141 -7.62 -8.05 15.13
C SER A 141 -6.72 -7.06 15.85
N ASP A 142 -5.57 -7.53 16.29
CA ASP A 142 -4.45 -6.70 16.72
C ASP A 142 -3.23 -6.86 15.80
N THR A 143 -3.39 -7.56 14.67
CA THR A 143 -2.32 -7.88 13.73
C THR A 143 -2.57 -7.29 12.33
N VAL A 144 -1.62 -7.52 11.42
CA VAL A 144 -1.76 -7.16 10.01
C VAL A 144 -2.77 -8.09 9.36
N GLU A 145 -3.87 -7.55 8.86
CA GLU A 145 -4.94 -8.30 8.19
C GLU A 145 -4.84 -8.19 6.67
N TRP A 146 -4.38 -7.04 6.18
CA TRP A 146 -4.24 -6.79 4.75
C TRP A 146 -2.79 -6.41 4.43
N SER A 147 -2.15 -7.17 3.54
CA SER A 147 -0.73 -7.00 3.22
C SER A 147 -0.47 -7.07 1.71
N PRO A 148 0.71 -6.62 1.24
CA PRO A 148 1.14 -6.77 -0.16
C PRO A 148 1.36 -8.23 -0.60
N HIS A 149 1.13 -9.22 0.25
CA HIS A 149 1.34 -10.64 -0.08
C HIS A 149 0.07 -11.48 0.11
N SER A 150 -1.03 -10.85 0.53
CA SER A 150 -2.26 -11.54 0.87
C SER A 150 -3.45 -10.88 0.20
N LYS A 151 -4.12 -11.66 -0.63
CA LYS A 151 -5.50 -11.40 -1.05
C LYS A 151 -6.44 -11.92 0.02
N SER A 152 -7.47 -11.14 0.33
CA SER A 152 -8.43 -11.38 1.39
C SER A 152 -9.82 -11.08 0.85
N GLY A 153 -10.88 -11.58 1.48
CA GLY A 153 -12.24 -11.29 1.04
C GLY A 153 -13.27 -11.87 1.98
N MET A 154 -14.42 -11.20 2.04
CA MET A 154 -15.56 -11.60 2.84
C MET A 154 -16.81 -11.57 1.99
N HIS A 155 -17.67 -12.55 2.17
CA HIS A 155 -18.97 -12.58 1.52
C HIS A 155 -20.07 -13.02 2.47
N MET A 156 -21.27 -12.53 2.21
CA MET A 156 -22.47 -12.75 3.00
C MET A 156 -23.68 -12.86 2.08
N GLY A 157 -24.76 -13.43 2.59
CA GLY A 157 -26.02 -13.55 1.86
C GLY A 157 -25.91 -14.50 0.65
N ASN A 158 -26.36 -15.75 0.82
CA ASN A 158 -26.49 -16.67 -0.29
C ASN A 158 -27.78 -16.38 -1.06
N ILE A 159 -27.68 -15.57 -2.12
CA ILE A 159 -28.79 -15.26 -3.01
C ILE A 159 -28.97 -16.42 -3.97
N ARG A 160 -30.18 -16.98 -4.03
CA ARG A 160 -30.48 -18.11 -4.91
C ARG A 160 -30.74 -17.61 -6.32
N GLU A 161 -30.53 -18.48 -7.31
CA GLU A 161 -30.85 -18.18 -8.71
C GLU A 161 -32.31 -17.71 -8.90
N SER A 162 -33.26 -18.33 -8.19
CA SER A 162 -34.68 -17.95 -8.23
C SER A 162 -34.98 -16.53 -7.72
N ASP A 163 -34.08 -15.98 -6.93
CA ASP A 163 -34.24 -14.66 -6.31
C ASP A 163 -33.69 -13.56 -7.24
N LEU A 164 -32.74 -13.89 -8.13
CA LEU A 164 -32.11 -12.92 -9.05
C LEU A 164 -33.11 -12.24 -9.98
N GLU A 165 -34.16 -12.94 -10.42
CA GLU A 165 -35.18 -12.38 -11.31
C GLU A 165 -35.94 -11.20 -10.69
N ASN A 166 -36.02 -11.14 -9.37
CA ASN A 166 -36.73 -10.09 -8.65
C ASN A 166 -35.79 -9.15 -7.90
N LEU A 167 -34.48 -9.33 -8.05
CA LEU A 167 -33.48 -8.54 -7.34
C LEU A 167 -33.51 -7.09 -7.83
N THR A 168 -33.84 -6.17 -6.93
CA THR A 168 -33.92 -4.74 -7.24
C THR A 168 -32.84 -3.92 -6.56
N MET A 169 -32.32 -4.40 -5.43
CA MET A 169 -31.26 -3.72 -4.70
C MET A 169 -30.37 -4.72 -3.96
N ALA A 170 -29.08 -4.46 -3.96
CA ALA A 170 -28.10 -5.21 -3.18
C ALA A 170 -26.97 -4.28 -2.76
N GLY A 171 -26.39 -4.48 -1.60
CA GLY A 171 -25.21 -3.74 -1.21
C GLY A 171 -24.46 -4.36 -0.07
N PHE A 172 -23.20 -3.95 0.04
CA PHE A 172 -22.26 -4.49 0.99
C PHE A 172 -21.41 -3.34 1.54
N ILE A 173 -21.29 -3.29 2.86
CA ILE A 173 -20.66 -2.18 3.58
C ILE A 173 -19.67 -2.75 4.59
N LEU A 174 -18.51 -2.11 4.65
CA LEU A 174 -17.46 -2.28 5.62
C LEU A 174 -17.46 -1.09 6.57
N GLU A 175 -17.39 -1.34 7.86
CA GLU A 175 -17.12 -0.32 8.87
C GLU A 175 -15.86 -0.70 9.64
N TYR A 176 -14.79 0.05 9.40
CA TYR A 176 -13.53 -0.07 10.11
C TYR A 176 -13.58 0.80 11.37
N GLU A 177 -13.37 0.19 12.53
CA GLU A 177 -13.05 0.88 13.78
C GLU A 177 -11.53 0.85 13.98
N GLY A 178 -10.93 2.04 14.11
CA GLY A 178 -9.50 2.19 14.36
C GLY A 178 -8.63 1.59 13.25
N LEU A 179 -8.82 2.03 11.99
CA LEU A 179 -7.95 1.63 10.88
C LEU A 179 -6.49 1.98 11.21
N LYS A 180 -5.57 1.04 10.98
CA LYS A 180 -4.17 1.15 11.38
C LYS A 180 -3.22 0.82 10.25
N VAL A 181 -2.10 1.52 10.22
CA VAL A 181 -0.91 1.15 9.45
C VAL A 181 0.06 0.44 10.38
N TYR A 182 0.50 -0.75 9.99
CA TYR A 182 1.50 -1.54 10.72
C TYR A 182 2.87 -1.37 10.09
N PHE A 183 3.89 -1.31 10.95
CA PHE A 183 5.27 -1.08 10.57
C PHE A 183 6.18 -2.23 10.95
N LYS A 184 7.30 -2.35 10.25
CA LYS A 184 8.26 -3.44 10.36
C LYS A 184 9.01 -3.49 11.70
N ASP A 185 9.04 -2.37 12.43
CA ASP A 185 9.61 -2.26 13.78
C ASP A 185 8.65 -2.80 14.87
N GLY A 186 7.45 -3.25 14.49
CA GLY A 186 6.42 -3.76 15.40
C GLY A 186 5.44 -2.69 15.88
N ASN A 187 5.66 -1.42 15.56
CA ASN A 187 4.74 -0.34 15.89
C ASN A 187 3.55 -0.31 14.91
N ASN A 188 2.46 0.31 15.35
CA ASN A 188 1.32 0.64 14.49
C ASN A 188 0.81 2.05 14.81
N VAL A 189 0.19 2.68 13.82
CA VAL A 189 -0.39 4.02 13.93
C VAL A 189 -1.81 3.96 13.41
N VAL A 190 -2.77 4.43 14.22
CA VAL A 190 -4.15 4.65 13.78
C VAL A 190 -4.16 5.74 12.72
N CYS A 191 -4.73 5.46 11.55
CA CYS A 191 -4.84 6.38 10.44
C CYS A 191 -6.30 6.83 10.24
N GLY A 192 -6.51 8.13 10.19
CA GLY A 192 -7.82 8.71 9.89
C GLY A 192 -8.81 8.69 11.07
N PRO A 193 -10.11 8.62 10.77
CA PRO A 193 -11.18 8.73 11.77
C PRO A 193 -11.29 7.47 12.62
N THR A 194 -11.91 7.59 13.80
CA THR A 194 -12.20 6.41 14.65
C THR A 194 -13.05 5.37 13.92
N ASN A 195 -14.06 5.81 13.17
CA ASN A 195 -14.89 4.94 12.35
C ASN A 195 -14.83 5.41 10.91
N LEU A 196 -14.55 4.49 9.99
CA LEU A 196 -14.59 4.68 8.55
C LEU A 196 -15.53 3.65 7.93
N THR A 197 -16.60 4.12 7.29
CA THR A 197 -17.56 3.29 6.58
C THR A 197 -17.37 3.42 5.09
N LEU A 198 -17.17 2.29 4.41
CA LEU A 198 -16.98 2.19 2.97
C LEU A 198 -17.93 1.12 2.42
N GLY A 199 -18.63 1.40 1.34
CA GLY A 199 -19.46 0.37 0.73
C GLY A 199 -20.06 0.80 -0.59
N VAL A 200 -20.90 -0.07 -1.12
CA VAL A 200 -21.61 0.16 -2.37
C VAL A 200 -23.06 -0.27 -2.26
N ASN A 201 -23.90 0.43 -3.00
CA ASN A 201 -25.30 0.14 -3.23
C ASN A 201 -25.52 -0.05 -4.74
N PHE A 202 -25.98 -1.23 -5.12
CA PHE A 202 -26.42 -1.58 -6.45
C PHE A 202 -27.94 -1.50 -6.51
N THR A 203 -28.48 -0.65 -7.38
CA THR A 203 -29.93 -0.52 -7.57
C THR A 203 -30.29 -0.74 -9.03
N LEU A 204 -31.23 -1.64 -9.30
CA LEU A 204 -31.73 -1.91 -10.64
C LEU A 204 -32.80 -0.89 -11.03
N VAL A 205 -32.60 -0.14 -12.11
CA VAL A 205 -33.57 0.82 -12.66
C VAL A 205 -33.62 0.63 -14.17
N ASP A 206 -34.83 0.41 -14.71
CA ASP A 206 -35.05 0.20 -16.14
C ASP A 206 -34.13 -0.90 -16.75
N ASP A 207 -33.96 -2.02 -16.03
CA ASP A 207 -33.08 -3.15 -16.38
C ASP A 207 -31.56 -2.83 -16.40
N GLU A 208 -31.15 -1.67 -15.90
CA GLU A 208 -29.74 -1.27 -15.75
C GLU A 208 -29.34 -1.12 -14.28
N TRP A 209 -28.15 -1.61 -13.93
CA TRP A 209 -27.60 -1.48 -12.59
C TRP A 209 -26.96 -0.11 -12.38
N ASN A 210 -27.51 0.66 -11.45
CA ASN A 210 -26.90 1.87 -10.93
C ASN A 210 -26.04 1.55 -9.71
N ILE A 211 -24.88 2.19 -9.63
CA ILE A 211 -23.89 2.01 -8.57
C ILE A 211 -23.78 3.31 -7.78
N GLU A 212 -24.02 3.25 -6.49
CA GLU A 212 -23.81 4.35 -5.55
C GLU A 212 -22.78 3.93 -4.50
N TYR A 213 -21.77 4.78 -4.30
CA TYR A 213 -20.75 4.55 -3.27
C TYR A 213 -21.19 5.17 -1.94
N ILE A 214 -21.05 4.40 -0.87
CA ILE A 214 -21.38 4.79 0.49
C ILE A 214 -20.08 5.10 1.22
N PHE A 215 -19.93 6.36 1.63
CA PHE A 215 -18.78 6.85 2.40
C PHE A 215 -19.27 7.58 3.64
N GLU A 216 -18.89 7.09 4.82
CA GLU A 216 -19.11 7.81 6.08
C GLU A 216 -17.82 7.80 6.92
N ALA A 217 -17.60 8.85 7.70
CA ALA A 217 -16.48 8.93 8.62
C ALA A 217 -16.92 9.63 9.90
N SER A 218 -16.42 9.17 11.06
CA SER A 218 -16.71 9.84 12.33
C SER A 218 -16.08 11.23 12.44
N SER A 219 -15.05 11.52 11.62
CA SER A 219 -14.44 12.82 11.44
C SER A 219 -13.94 12.97 9.99
N MET A 220 -14.03 14.18 9.45
CA MET A 220 -13.49 14.51 8.12
C MET A 220 -12.06 15.05 8.16
N GLU A 221 -11.45 15.13 9.35
CA GLU A 221 -10.06 15.58 9.47
C GLU A 221 -9.11 14.61 8.76
N GLY A 222 -8.38 15.13 7.76
CA GLY A 222 -7.47 14.31 6.95
C GLY A 222 -8.16 13.33 6.00
N VAL A 223 -9.49 13.39 5.83
CA VAL A 223 -10.24 12.47 4.96
C VAL A 223 -10.80 13.22 3.75
N GLN A 224 -10.65 12.63 2.57
CA GLN A 224 -11.27 13.11 1.33
C GLN A 224 -11.95 11.96 0.59
N PHE A 225 -13.24 12.12 0.29
CA PHE A 225 -13.98 11.20 -0.55
C PHE A 225 -13.95 11.67 -2.02
N GLY A 226 -13.54 10.76 -2.90
CA GLY A 226 -13.69 10.88 -4.34
C GLY A 226 -14.96 10.16 -4.82
N THR A 227 -15.07 9.97 -6.13
CA THR A 227 -16.21 9.26 -6.73
C THR A 227 -16.28 7.80 -6.28
N ASN A 228 -15.14 7.12 -6.28
CA ASN A 228 -14.99 5.71 -5.94
C ASN A 228 -13.71 5.48 -5.11
N SER A 229 -13.29 6.49 -4.36
CA SER A 229 -12.06 6.43 -3.59
C SER A 229 -12.16 7.20 -2.28
N VAL A 230 -11.39 6.77 -1.30
CA VAL A 230 -11.17 7.51 -0.06
C VAL A 230 -9.67 7.76 0.09
N THR A 231 -9.30 8.99 0.41
CA THR A 231 -7.94 9.37 0.77
C THR A 231 -7.88 9.74 2.24
N ILE A 232 -6.93 9.17 2.98
CA ILE A 232 -6.72 9.35 4.41
C ILE A 232 -5.29 9.82 4.63
N GLN A 233 -5.14 11.04 5.14
CA GLN A 233 -3.86 11.59 5.54
C GLN A 233 -3.61 11.23 7.01
N PHE A 234 -2.41 10.73 7.31
CA PHE A 234 -2.00 10.44 8.68
C PHE A 234 -0.60 10.97 8.97
N THR A 235 -0.29 11.19 10.25
CA THR A 235 1.06 11.62 10.64
C THR A 235 1.82 10.43 11.20
N GLN A 236 2.93 10.06 10.56
CA GLN A 236 3.88 9.10 11.13
C GLN A 236 4.93 9.88 11.93
N GLU A 237 4.97 9.69 13.25
CA GLU A 237 6.06 10.20 14.07
C GLU A 237 7.40 9.59 13.61
N ILE A 238 8.44 10.42 13.49
CA ILE A 238 9.79 9.93 13.25
C ILE A 238 10.29 9.45 14.61
N PRO A 239 10.64 8.16 14.81
CA PRO A 239 11.32 7.78 16.02
C PRO A 239 12.63 8.57 16.06
N PHE A 240 12.77 9.44 17.07
CA PHE A 240 14.05 10.05 17.35
C PHE A 240 15.02 8.89 17.58
N ALA A 241 16.11 8.85 16.80
CA ALA A 241 17.24 8.04 17.22
C ALA A 241 17.70 8.65 18.54
N ASP A 242 17.42 7.98 19.65
CA ASP A 242 18.13 8.23 20.89
C ASP A 242 19.60 7.93 20.60
N ASP A 243 20.36 8.98 20.27
CA ASP A 243 21.81 8.94 20.10
C ASP A 243 22.54 8.62 21.43
N ASP A 244 21.79 8.38 22.51
CA ASP A 244 22.32 8.24 23.87
C ASP A 244 22.34 6.80 24.42
N ASP A 245 21.77 5.79 23.74
CA ASP A 245 21.93 4.38 24.15
C ASP A 245 23.04 3.68 23.36
N VAL A 246 24.28 4.16 23.55
CA VAL A 246 25.47 3.32 23.37
C VAL A 246 25.56 2.38 24.57
N ASP A 247 24.65 1.41 24.62
CA ASP A 247 24.76 0.29 25.52
C ASP A 247 25.80 -0.68 24.93
N THR A 248 27.05 -0.52 25.38
CA THR A 248 28.11 -1.49 25.13
C THR A 248 27.76 -2.80 25.82
N ASN A 249 27.04 -3.68 25.13
CA ASN A 249 26.99 -5.10 25.47
C ASN A 249 27.15 -5.93 24.19
N THR A 250 28.42 -6.22 23.90
CA THR A 250 28.83 -7.27 22.96
C THR A 250 28.34 -8.64 23.38
N SER A 251 27.58 -9.31 22.51
CA SER A 251 27.48 -10.77 22.31
C SER A 251 26.34 -11.02 21.32
N SER A 252 26.45 -11.62 20.14
CA SER A 252 27.46 -12.47 19.53
C SER A 252 27.22 -12.47 18.01
N SER A 253 28.30 -12.60 17.26
CA SER A 253 28.42 -12.72 15.82
C SER A 253 27.34 -13.57 15.12
N GLU A 254 26.57 -12.96 14.21
CA GLU A 254 26.21 -13.58 12.94
C GLU A 254 26.51 -12.58 11.80
N HIS A 255 27.54 -12.90 11.03
CA HIS A 255 27.90 -12.18 9.81
C HIS A 255 26.85 -12.45 8.73
N VAL A 256 25.93 -11.51 8.50
CA VAL A 256 25.24 -11.44 7.21
C VAL A 256 26.20 -10.81 6.21
N MET A 257 26.86 -11.67 5.46
CA MET A 257 27.68 -11.31 4.32
C MET A 257 26.76 -10.80 3.20
N ILE A 258 26.70 -9.48 3.00
CA ILE A 258 26.11 -8.90 1.79
C ILE A 258 27.05 -9.26 0.64
N LEU A 259 26.69 -10.30 -0.12
CA LEU A 259 27.36 -10.68 -1.37
C LEU A 259 26.99 -9.65 -2.45
N LEU A 260 27.78 -8.59 -2.56
CA LEU A 260 27.77 -7.76 -3.76
C LEU A 260 28.23 -8.63 -4.94
N PRO A 261 27.54 -8.61 -6.10
CA PRO A 261 27.96 -9.39 -7.26
C PRO A 261 29.39 -9.00 -7.66
N ALA A 262 30.28 -10.00 -7.66
CA ALA A 262 31.74 -9.87 -7.76
C ALA A 262 32.27 -9.24 -9.06
N MET A 263 31.39 -8.73 -9.93
CA MET A 263 31.75 -8.12 -11.22
C MET A 263 31.82 -6.58 -11.19
N ALA A 264 31.28 -5.91 -10.17
CA ALA A 264 31.31 -4.43 -10.13
C ALA A 264 32.65 -3.84 -9.65
N ILE A 265 33.32 -4.52 -8.71
CA ILE A 265 34.56 -4.02 -8.08
C ILE A 265 35.77 -4.01 -9.03
N PRO A 266 36.01 -5.03 -9.89
CA PRO A 266 37.14 -4.99 -10.82
C PRO A 266 36.99 -3.94 -11.92
N ILE A 267 35.76 -3.62 -12.35
CA ILE A 267 35.50 -2.67 -13.45
C ILE A 267 35.78 -1.23 -13.01
N VAL A 268 35.33 -0.84 -11.82
CA VAL A 268 35.57 0.51 -11.28
C VAL A 268 37.06 0.74 -11.02
N MET A 269 37.77 -0.27 -10.49
CA MET A 269 39.22 -0.20 -10.31
C MET A 269 39.98 -0.13 -11.65
N ALA A 270 39.57 -0.89 -12.67
CA ALA A 270 40.21 -0.86 -13.98
C ALA A 270 40.05 0.50 -14.68
N VAL A 271 38.87 1.13 -14.58
CA VAL A 271 38.62 2.46 -15.17
C VAL A 271 39.43 3.55 -14.48
N VAL A 272 39.56 3.50 -13.15
CA VAL A 272 40.37 4.46 -12.39
C VAL A 272 41.87 4.28 -12.68
N ILE A 273 42.36 3.05 -12.75
CA ILE A 273 43.78 2.77 -13.05
C ILE A 273 44.13 3.19 -14.48
N LEU A 274 43.28 2.86 -15.48
CA LEU A 274 43.50 3.26 -16.88
C LEU A 274 43.40 4.78 -17.07
N GLY A 275 42.47 5.45 -16.37
CA GLY A 275 42.34 6.90 -16.40
C GLY A 275 43.57 7.61 -15.83
N VAL A 276 44.13 7.12 -14.72
CA VAL A 276 45.35 7.68 -14.12
C VAL A 276 46.57 7.44 -15.01
N ILE A 277 46.71 6.25 -15.63
CA ILE A 277 47.83 5.94 -16.53
C ILE A 277 47.78 6.82 -17.80
N ALA A 278 46.60 7.06 -18.37
CA ALA A 278 46.44 7.90 -19.57
C ALA A 278 46.74 9.39 -19.32
N ILE A 279 46.48 9.88 -18.10
CA ILE A 279 46.77 11.27 -17.71
C ILE A 279 48.26 11.45 -17.43
N VAL A 280 48.92 10.46 -16.80
CA VAL A 280 50.35 10.53 -16.46
C VAL A 280 51.24 10.32 -17.68
N SER A 281 50.84 9.50 -18.66
CA SER A 281 51.61 9.27 -19.90
C SER A 281 51.56 10.42 -20.91
N ARG A 282 50.62 11.37 -20.76
CA ARG A 282 50.57 12.61 -21.57
C ARG A 282 51.42 13.77 -21.02
N GLN A 283 52.05 13.59 -19.85
CA GLN A 283 52.89 14.62 -19.21
C GLN A 283 54.39 14.25 -19.16
N GLN A 284 54.82 13.21 -19.87
CA GLN A 284 56.23 12.91 -20.19
C GLN A 284 56.48 13.16 -21.67
#